data_AF-A0A9D7LL09-F1
#
_entry.id   AF-A0A9D7LL09-F1
#
_cell.length_a   1.000
_cell.length_b   1.000
_cell.length_c   1.000
_cell.angle_alpha   90.00
_cell.angle_beta   90.00
_cell.angle_gamma   90.00
#
_symmetry.space_group_name_H-M   'P 1'
#
loop_
_entity.id
_entity.type
_entity.pdbx_description
1 polymer ?
#
loop_
_entity_poly.entity_id
_entity_poly.type
_entity_poly.pdbx_seq_one_letter_code
_entity_poly.pdbx_strand_id
1 'polypeptide(L)'
;MPPSPPSSIPNRVETLRVLRLMGDYDPILMLVGSDDGYGTRWTLGGQQVQPAIARYLMDAGYVAENGKTEFGARTLALTADGGDFRRRGMAWWASLSVFEKLKVTVLG
;
A
#
# COMPACT_ATOMS: atom_id res chain seq x y z
N MET A 1 -10.55 -13.98 -16.02
CA MET A 1 -10.84 -13.79 -14.58
C MET A 1 -9.75 -12.89 -14.01
N PRO A 2 -10.07 -11.78 -13.34
CA PRO A 2 -9.05 -11.08 -12.56
C PRO A 2 -8.56 -12.04 -11.44
N PRO A 3 -7.28 -11.99 -11.05
CA PRO A 3 -6.77 -12.82 -9.97
C PRO A 3 -7.51 -12.47 -8.68
N SER A 4 -7.91 -13.50 -7.92
CA SER A 4 -8.44 -13.33 -6.57
C SER A 4 -7.42 -12.55 -5.73
N PRO A 5 -7.84 -11.57 -4.91
CA PRO A 5 -6.91 -10.85 -4.04
C PRO A 5 -6.17 -11.88 -3.17
N PRO A 6 -4.85 -11.71 -2.93
CA PRO A 6 -4.13 -12.68 -2.13
C PRO A 6 -4.76 -12.74 -0.74
N SER A 7 -5.09 -13.96 -0.30
CA SER A 7 -5.82 -14.22 0.95
C SER A 7 -5.07 -13.80 2.21
N SER A 8 -3.81 -13.38 2.08
CA SER A 8 -2.94 -12.94 3.16
C SER A 8 -2.29 -11.60 2.83
N ILE A 9 -2.32 -10.66 3.78
CA ILE A 9 -1.62 -9.38 3.69
C ILE A 9 -0.12 -9.63 3.45
N PRO A 10 0.46 -9.16 2.33
CA PRO A 10 1.89 -9.31 2.07
C PRO A 10 2.69 -8.43 3.04
N ASN A 11 3.68 -9.00 3.75
CA ASN A 11 4.52 -8.33 4.76
C ASN A 11 3.74 -7.30 5.59
N ARG A 12 3.13 -7.76 6.70
CA ARG A 12 2.14 -6.97 7.44
C ARG A 12 2.71 -5.64 7.94
N VAL A 13 3.98 -5.66 8.35
CA VAL A 13 4.66 -4.47 8.87
C VAL A 13 4.88 -3.45 7.77
N GLU A 14 5.35 -3.87 6.60
CA GLU A 14 5.58 -2.95 5.48
C GLU A 14 4.26 -2.44 4.90
N THR A 15 3.23 -3.29 4.79
CA THR A 15 1.89 -2.84 4.38
C THR A 15 1.35 -1.80 5.36
N LEU A 16 1.51 -2.01 6.67
CA LEU A 16 1.08 -1.03 7.67
C LEU A 16 1.90 0.27 7.57
N ARG A 17 3.20 0.18 7.28
CA ARG A 17 4.06 1.36 7.06
C ARG A 17 3.58 2.17 5.85
N VAL A 18 3.26 1.51 4.74
CA VAL A 18 2.69 2.15 3.55
C VAL A 18 1.39 2.86 3.91
N LEU A 19 0.43 2.18 4.56
CA LEU A 19 -0.83 2.79 4.99
C LEU A 19 -0.63 3.96 5.95
N ARG A 20 0.35 3.86 6.86
CA ARG A 20 0.69 4.95 7.77
C ARG A 20 1.22 6.17 7.01
N LEU A 21 2.11 5.95 6.05
CA LEU A 21 2.73 7.01 5.24
C LEU A 21 1.73 7.67 4.29
N MET A 22 0.75 6.93 3.76
CA MET A 22 -0.32 7.52 2.95
C MET A 22 -1.15 8.54 3.75
N GLY A 23 -1.21 8.38 5.08
CA GLY A 23 -1.95 9.30 5.93
C GLY A 23 -3.41 9.40 5.49
N ASP A 24 -3.92 10.62 5.43
CA ASP A 24 -5.25 10.91 4.90
C ASP A 24 -5.20 11.46 3.45
N TYR A 25 -4.01 11.86 2.97
CA TYR A 25 -3.88 12.66 1.74
C TYR A 25 -2.73 12.29 0.81
N ASP A 26 -1.75 11.49 1.23
CA ASP A 26 -0.59 11.14 0.39
C ASP A 26 -0.91 9.92 -0.49
N PRO A 27 -1.06 10.09 -1.82
CA PRO A 27 -1.39 8.99 -2.70
C PRO A 27 -0.14 8.16 -3.04
N ILE A 28 -0.36 6.88 -3.35
CA ILE A 28 0.65 6.09 -4.06
C ILE A 28 0.66 6.54 -5.51
N LEU A 29 1.83 6.88 -6.04
CA LEU A 29 2.01 7.19 -7.46
C LEU A 29 2.32 5.90 -8.20
N MET A 30 1.48 5.55 -9.17
CA MET A 30 1.69 4.44 -10.08
C MET A 30 2.26 4.96 -11.40
N LEU A 31 3.53 4.64 -11.62
CA LEU A 31 4.29 4.93 -12.83
C LEU A 31 4.15 3.73 -13.77
N VAL A 32 3.35 3.87 -14.82
CA VAL A 32 3.14 2.81 -15.80
C VAL A 32 4.32 2.79 -16.77
N GLY A 33 5.26 1.86 -16.57
CA GLY A 33 6.32 1.61 -17.55
C GLY A 33 5.76 0.84 -18.74
N SER A 34 5.28 1.55 -19.76
CA SER A 34 4.97 0.96 -21.08
C SER A 34 6.13 1.07 -22.06
N ASP A 35 7.03 2.05 -21.91
CA ASP A 35 8.02 2.40 -22.96
C ASP A 35 9.48 2.48 -22.49
N ASP A 36 9.77 2.28 -21.20
CA ASP A 36 11.12 2.46 -20.63
C ASP A 36 11.85 1.15 -20.28
N GLY A 37 11.18 -0.01 -20.44
CA GLY A 37 11.73 -1.33 -20.11
C GLY A 37 11.77 -1.67 -18.61
N TYR A 38 11.23 -0.83 -17.74
CA TYR A 38 11.33 -0.99 -16.29
C TYR A 38 10.05 -1.48 -15.58
N GLY A 39 8.96 -1.66 -16.33
CA GLY A 39 7.68 -2.16 -15.83
C GLY A 39 6.96 -1.15 -14.92
N THR A 40 5.78 -1.54 -14.43
CA THR A 40 5.00 -0.68 -13.51
C THR A 40 5.69 -0.56 -12.16
N ARG A 41 5.83 0.68 -11.68
CA ARG A 41 6.40 1.01 -10.37
C ARG A 41 5.38 1.77 -9.55
N TRP A 42 5.47 1.62 -8.24
CA TRP A 42 4.66 2.35 -7.28
C TRP A 42 5.58 3.09 -6.34
N THR A 43 5.29 4.37 -6.07
CA THR A 43 6.06 5.18 -5.12
C THR A 43 5.14 5.91 -4.16
N LEU A 44 5.65 6.19 -2.96
CA LEU A 44 4.97 6.96 -1.93
C LEU A 44 6.00 7.85 -1.25
N GLY A 45 5.80 9.17 -1.26
CA GLY A 45 6.80 10.13 -0.75
C GLY A 45 8.17 9.98 -1.42
N GLY A 46 8.21 9.59 -2.70
CA GLY A 46 9.45 9.32 -3.43
C GLY A 46 10.15 7.98 -3.13
N GLN A 47 9.62 7.19 -2.19
CA GLN A 47 10.14 5.85 -1.88
C GLN A 47 9.38 4.78 -2.69
N GLN A 48 10.07 3.73 -3.11
CA GLN A 48 9.42 2.64 -3.86
C GLN A 48 8.56 1.76 -2.94
N VAL A 49 7.31 1.56 -3.32
CA VAL A 49 6.40 0.59 -2.70
C VAL A 49 6.57 -0.76 -3.39
N GLN A 50 6.63 -1.83 -2.60
CA GLN A 50 6.76 -3.18 -3.15
C GLN A 50 5.55 -3.52 -4.03
N PRO A 51 5.74 -4.07 -5.25
CA PRO A 51 4.65 -4.39 -6.17
C PRO A 51 3.57 -5.29 -5.57
N ALA A 52 3.94 -6.24 -4.70
CA ALA A 52 2.99 -7.13 -4.04
C ALA A 52 2.04 -6.37 -3.10
N ILE A 53 2.55 -5.38 -2.37
CA ILE A 53 1.76 -4.54 -1.46
C ILE A 53 0.83 -3.62 -2.25
N ALA A 54 1.36 -2.93 -3.26
CA ALA A 54 0.57 -2.03 -4.10
C ALA A 54 -0.56 -2.78 -4.80
N ARG A 55 -0.26 -3.95 -5.42
CA ARG A 55 -1.30 -4.80 -6.03
C ARG A 55 -2.31 -5.30 -5.01
N TYR A 56 -1.88 -5.78 -3.85
CA TYR A 56 -2.80 -6.20 -2.79
C TYR A 56 -3.78 -5.08 -2.41
N LEU A 57 -3.29 -3.85 -2.19
CA LEU A 57 -4.14 -2.72 -1.84
C LEU A 57 -5.10 -2.34 -2.96
N MET A 58 -4.67 -2.43 -4.23
CA MET A 58 -5.51 -2.16 -5.40
C MET A 58 -6.56 -3.25 -5.61
N ASP A 59 -6.14 -4.51 -5.66
CA ASP A 59 -6.98 -5.68 -5.95
C ASP A 59 -8.02 -5.91 -4.83
N ALA A 60 -7.67 -5.56 -3.59
CA ALA A 60 -8.60 -5.60 -2.45
C ALA A 60 -9.48 -4.34 -2.33
N GLY A 61 -9.31 -3.33 -3.20
CA GLY A 61 -10.12 -2.11 -3.18
C GLY A 61 -9.80 -1.12 -2.05
N TYR A 62 -8.67 -1.27 -1.36
CA TYR A 62 -8.23 -0.34 -0.32
C TYR A 62 -7.65 0.96 -0.89
N VAL A 63 -7.16 0.93 -2.13
CA VAL A 63 -6.77 2.14 -2.87
C VAL A 63 -7.44 2.17 -4.24
N ALA A 64 -7.75 3.37 -4.71
CA ALA A 64 -8.35 3.59 -6.03
C ALA A 64 -7.69 4.78 -6.74
N GLU A 65 -7.70 4.74 -8.09
CA GLU A 65 -7.24 5.85 -8.91
C GLU A 65 -8.12 7.08 -8.66
N ASN A 66 -7.52 8.20 -8.24
CA ASN A 66 -8.23 9.46 -8.00
C ASN A 66 -7.74 10.61 -8.90
N GLY A 67 -6.81 10.34 -9.80
CA GLY A 67 -6.25 11.34 -10.71
C GLY A 67 -4.93 10.93 -11.35
N LYS A 68 -4.27 11.93 -11.93
CA LYS A 68 -2.93 11.81 -12.51
C LYS A 68 -2.12 13.05 -12.17
N THR A 69 -0.82 12.88 -12.00
CA THR A 69 0.13 14.00 -11.87
C THR A 69 0.39 14.65 -13.22
N GLU A 70 1.00 15.84 -13.20
CA GLU A 70 1.44 16.57 -14.41
C GLU A 70 2.41 15.74 -15.28
N PHE A 71 3.13 14.81 -14.67
CA PHE A 71 4.05 13.89 -15.34
C PHE A 71 3.39 12.57 -15.77
N GLY A 72 2.05 12.49 -15.71
CA GLY A 72 1.28 11.33 -16.18
C GLY A 72 1.25 10.13 -15.23
N ALA A 73 1.82 10.24 -14.03
CA ALA A 73 1.74 9.17 -13.03
C ALA A 73 0.31 9.11 -12.46
N ARG A 74 -0.25 7.91 -12.35
CA ARG A 74 -1.59 7.72 -11.76
C ARG A 74 -1.51 7.88 -10.25
N THR A 75 -2.44 8.61 -9.65
CA THR A 75 -2.51 8.78 -8.20
C THR A 75 -3.51 7.79 -7.63
N LEU A 76 -3.07 6.98 -6.65
CA LEU A 76 -3.89 5.99 -5.96
C LEU A 76 -4.11 6.46 -4.51
N ALA A 77 -5.32 6.87 -4.17
CA ALA A 77 -5.69 7.32 -2.83
C ALA A 77 -6.43 6.23 -2.05
N LEU A 78 -6.45 6.35 -0.73
CA LEU A 78 -7.25 5.45 0.11
C LEU A 78 -8.73 5.59 -0.22
N THR A 79 -9.41 4.46 -0.33
CA THR A 79 -10.87 4.41 -0.32
C THR A 79 -11.39 4.52 1.12
N ALA A 80 -12.72 4.59 1.31
CA ALA A 80 -13.31 4.51 2.64
C ALA A 80 -12.89 3.22 3.36
N ASP A 81 -12.96 2.08 2.67
CA ASP A 81 -12.53 0.78 3.19
C ASP A 81 -11.02 0.75 3.48
N GLY A 82 -10.21 1.39 2.64
CA GLY A 82 -8.78 1.57 2.88
C GLY A 82 -8.47 2.39 4.13
N GLY A 83 -9.23 3.47 4.36
CA GLY A 83 -9.16 4.28 5.56
C GLY A 83 -9.48 3.46 6.82
N ASP A 84 -10.52 2.65 6.78
CA ASP A 84 -10.89 1.75 7.88
C ASP A 84 -9.87 0.64 8.10
N PHE A 85 -9.32 0.08 7.02
CA PHE A 85 -8.25 -0.91 7.09
C PHE A 85 -6.99 -0.32 7.75
N ARG A 86 -6.56 0.88 7.34
CA ARG A 86 -5.48 1.64 7.97
C ARG A 86 -5.74 1.86 9.46
N ARG A 87 -6.92 2.35 9.83
CA ARG A 87 -7.28 2.65 11.23
C ARG A 87 -7.20 1.41 12.11
N ARG A 88 -7.77 0.28 11.66
CA ARG A 88 -7.70 -1.00 12.37
C ARG A 88 -6.27 -1.53 12.46
N GLY A 89 -5.50 -1.41 11.37
CA GLY A 89 -4.09 -1.79 11.36
C GLY A 89 -3.26 -0.99 12.36
N MET A 90 -3.50 0.32 12.47
CA MET A 90 -2.82 1.16 13.45
C MET A 90 -3.21 0.84 14.89
N ALA A 91 -4.50 0.58 15.14
CA ALA A 91 -4.98 0.15 16.45
C ALA A 91 -4.38 -1.21 16.86
N TRP A 92 -4.33 -2.17 15.94
CA TRP A 92 -3.68 -3.45 16.14
C TRP A 92 -2.20 -3.27 16.51
N TRP A 93 -1.45 -2.48 15.75
CA TRP A 93 -0.04 -2.23 16.06
C TRP A 93 0.15 -1.55 17.40
N ALA A 94 -0.73 -0.62 17.78
CA ALA A 94 -0.70 0.02 19.09
C ALA A 94 -0.96 -0.98 20.22
N SER A 95 -1.82 -1.97 20.02
CA SER A 95 -2.13 -3.01 21.02
C SER A 95 -1.01 -4.02 21.27
N LEU A 96 -0.05 -4.16 20.35
CA LEU A 96 1.05 -5.11 20.51
C LEU A 96 2.07 -4.65 21.55
N SER A 97 2.51 -5.59 22.37
CA SER A 97 3.68 -5.44 23.24
C SER A 97 4.97 -5.29 22.42
N VAL A 98 6.05 -4.86 23.08
CA VAL A 98 7.38 -4.70 22.45
C VAL A 98 7.89 -6.02 21.87
N PHE A 99 7.69 -7.14 22.57
CA PHE A 99 8.10 -8.46 22.09
C PHE A 99 7.30 -8.91 20.86
N GLU A 100 5.99 -8.67 20.84
CA GLU A 100 5.15 -9.00 19.68
C GLU A 100 5.50 -8.14 18.46
N LYS A 101 5.75 -6.84 18.65
CA LYS A 101 6.23 -5.95 17.59
C LYS A 101 7.55 -6.45 17.00
N LEU A 102 8.49 -6.89 17.84
CA LEU A 102 9.76 -7.46 17.39
C LEU A 102 9.54 -8.74 16.58
N LYS A 103 8.70 -9.66 17.10
CA LYS A 103 8.37 -10.92 16.43
C LYS A 103 7.78 -10.71 15.04
N VAL A 104 6.80 -9.82 14.90
CA VAL A 104 6.17 -9.51 13.61
C VAL A 104 7.15 -8.84 12.66
N THR A 105 8.01 -7.94 13.15
CA THR A 105 9.03 -7.27 12.32
C THR A 105 10.06 -8.25 11.75
N VAL A 106 10.45 -9.27 12.53
CA VAL A 106 11.45 -10.27 12.11
C VAL A 106 10.85 -11.35 11.20
N LEU A 107 9.59 -11.75 11.44
CA LEU A 107 8.97 -12.86 10.72
C LEU A 107 8.11 -12.46 9.51
N GLY A 108 7.74 -11.17 9.39
CA GLY A 108 6.92 -10.65 8.27
C GLY A 108 5.42 -10.80 8.45
#